data_AF-A0A1Y1MP04-F1
#
_entry.id   AF-A0A1Y1MP04-F1
#
_cell.length_a   1.000
_cell.length_b   1.000
_cell.length_c   1.000
_cell.angle_alpha   90.00
_cell.angle_beta   90.00
_cell.angle_gamma   90.00
#
_symmetry.space_group_name_H-M   'P 1'
#
loop_
_entity.id
_entity.type
_entity.pdbx_description
1 polymer ?
#
loop_
_entity_poly.entity_id
_entity_poly.type
_entity_poly.pdbx_seq_one_letter_code
_entity_poly.pdbx_strand_id
1 'polypeptide(L)'
;MRVYKLIIFLCFILHCTVIGLLDPFSLGSAAAVLGLGYLIYDQTYCKWKECCTEKEIPGNISQLAAILKSKVYGQHLAEEIIIKALKPHWNEKYRPLKALTLSFHGWPGGGKTYITGFIKEALFTLGGASDHV
;
A
#
# COMPACT_ATOMS: atom_id res chain seq x y z
N MET A 1 -20.80 48.36 24.76
CA MET A 1 -19.70 48.74 23.84
C MET A 1 -18.64 47.65 23.60
N ARG A 2 -18.30 46.79 24.59
CA ARG A 2 -17.31 45.69 24.40
C ARG A 2 -17.80 44.55 23.48
N VAL A 3 -19.07 44.16 23.57
CA VAL A 3 -19.63 43.02 22.81
C VAL A 3 -19.72 43.30 21.31
N TYR A 4 -20.13 44.50 20.91
CA TYR A 4 -20.20 44.92 19.50
C TYR A 4 -18.82 44.92 18.80
N LYS A 5 -17.76 45.38 19.49
CA LYS A 5 -16.39 45.32 18.96
C LYS A 5 -15.90 43.89 18.79
N LEU A 6 -16.29 42.98 19.69
CA LEU A 6 -15.96 41.56 19.60
C LEU A 6 -16.65 40.88 18.41
N ILE A 7 -17.93 41.22 18.18
CA ILE A 7 -18.71 40.69 17.05
C ILE A 7 -18.12 41.17 15.71
N ILE A 8 -17.74 42.44 15.59
CA ILE A 8 -17.09 42.96 14.37
C ILE A 8 -15.74 42.29 14.12
N PHE A 9 -14.95 42.09 15.17
CA PHE A 9 -13.65 41.42 15.05
C PHE A 9 -13.82 39.97 14.60
N LEU A 10 -14.79 39.24 15.16
CA LEU A 10 -15.13 37.88 14.76
C LEU A 10 -15.63 37.80 13.30
N CYS A 11 -16.48 38.73 12.87
CA CYS A 11 -16.94 38.82 11.49
C CYS A 11 -15.82 39.15 10.51
N PHE A 12 -14.85 40.00 10.89
CA PHE A 12 -13.71 40.34 10.06
C PHE A 12 -12.77 39.15 9.87
N ILE A 13 -12.52 38.37 10.93
CA ILE A 13 -11.75 37.12 10.85
C ILE A 13 -12.48 36.09 9.97
N LEU A 14 -13.81 35.96 10.11
CA LEU A 14 -14.60 35.06 9.28
C LEU A 14 -14.59 35.48 7.80
N HIS A 15 -14.57 36.77 7.50
CA HIS A 15 -14.44 37.28 6.13
C HIS A 15 -13.04 37.02 5.53
N CYS A 16 -11.97 37.28 6.29
CA CYS A 16 -10.61 37.02 5.83
C CYS A 16 -10.34 35.54 5.53
N THR A 17 -10.93 34.63 6.31
CA THR A 17 -10.77 33.19 6.11
C THR A 17 -11.51 32.67 4.88
N VAL A 18 -12.70 33.21 4.57
CA VAL A 18 -13.47 32.84 3.37
C VAL A 18 -12.79 33.36 2.08
N ILE A 19 -12.24 34.57 2.10
CA ILE A 19 -11.53 35.15 0.95
C ILE A 19 -10.23 34.36 0.69
N GLY A 20 -9.45 34.07 1.73
CA GLY A 20 -8.19 33.34 1.60
C GLY A 20 -8.31 31.91 1.05
N LEU A 21 -9.49 31.29 1.08
CA LEU A 21 -9.75 29.95 0.51
C LEU A 21 -10.14 29.97 -0.97
N LEU A 22 -10.58 31.12 -1.50
CA LEU A 22 -11.10 31.25 -2.87
C LEU A 22 -10.18 32.08 -3.79
N ASP A 23 -9.15 32.72 -3.23
CA ASP A 23 -8.19 33.47 -4.04
C ASP A 23 -7.27 32.52 -4.83
N PRO A 24 -7.07 32.75 -6.14
CA PRO A 24 -6.26 31.88 -7.01
C PRO A 24 -4.81 31.72 -6.56
N PHE A 25 -4.29 32.67 -5.76
CA PHE A 25 -2.94 32.59 -5.18
C PHE A 25 -2.82 31.54 -4.07
N SER A 26 -3.81 31.46 -3.18
CA SER A 26 -3.80 30.50 -2.07
C SER A 26 -4.03 29.08 -2.59
N LEU A 27 -4.97 28.91 -3.54
CA LEU A 27 -5.20 27.64 -4.23
C LEU A 27 -3.97 27.21 -5.06
N GLY A 28 -3.36 28.14 -5.79
CA GLY A 28 -2.15 27.88 -6.59
C GLY A 28 -0.95 27.48 -5.73
N SER A 29 -0.73 28.15 -4.60
CA SER A 29 0.36 27.81 -3.68
C SER A 29 0.14 26.45 -3.00
N ALA A 30 -1.09 26.13 -2.56
CA ALA A 30 -1.40 24.82 -2.00
C ALA A 30 -1.18 23.69 -3.04
N ALA A 31 -1.66 23.87 -4.28
CA ALA A 31 -1.45 22.91 -5.35
C ALA A 31 0.04 22.73 -5.69
N ALA A 32 0.82 23.82 -5.71
CA ALA A 32 2.26 23.76 -5.96
C ALA A 32 3.02 23.00 -4.87
N VAL A 33 2.67 23.21 -3.59
CA VAL A 33 3.29 22.50 -2.47
C VAL A 33 2.97 21.00 -2.52
N LEU A 34 1.70 20.63 -2.76
CA LEU A 34 1.30 19.23 -2.88
C LEU A 34 1.94 18.56 -4.10
N GLY A 35 1.97 19.24 -5.24
CA GLY A 35 2.59 18.74 -6.47
C GLY A 35 4.10 18.53 -6.31
N LEU A 36 4.81 19.51 -5.74
CA LEU A 36 6.24 19.38 -5.48
C LEU A 36 6.54 18.27 -4.45
N GLY A 37 5.71 18.17 -3.41
CA GLY A 37 5.82 17.10 -2.41
C GLY A 37 5.66 15.71 -3.02
N TYR A 38 4.68 15.52 -3.91
CA TYR A 38 4.48 14.27 -4.63
C TYR A 38 5.67 13.91 -5.52
N LEU A 39 6.20 14.90 -6.27
CA LEU A 39 7.37 14.68 -7.13
C LEU A 39 8.62 14.30 -6.32
N ILE A 40 8.87 14.97 -5.19
CA ILE A 40 10.01 14.65 -4.33
C ILE A 40 9.85 13.22 -3.76
N TYR A 41 8.64 12.87 -3.33
CA TYR A 41 8.34 11.53 -2.83
C TYR A 41 8.57 10.44 -3.88
N ASP A 42 7.96 10.57 -5.06
CA ASP A 42 8.06 9.58 -6.14
C ASP A 42 9.46 9.51 -6.76
N GLN A 43 10.05 10.65 -7.13
CA GLN A 43 11.31 10.69 -7.86
C GLN A 43 12.55 10.51 -6.99
N THR A 44 12.45 10.80 -5.69
CA THR A 44 13.58 10.73 -4.77
C THR A 44 13.37 9.58 -3.79
N TYR A 45 12.38 9.68 -2.91
CA TYR A 45 12.24 8.72 -1.81
C TYR A 45 12.07 7.28 -2.31
N CYS A 46 11.16 7.05 -3.26
CA CYS A 46 10.88 5.71 -3.80
C CYS A 46 11.96 5.16 -4.75
N LYS A 47 13.00 5.94 -5.08
CA LYS A 47 14.20 5.41 -5.77
C LYS A 47 15.24 4.86 -4.81
N TRP A 48 15.30 5.39 -3.59
CA TRP A 48 16.31 5.01 -2.59
C TRP A 48 15.75 4.08 -1.50
N LYS A 49 14.42 4.03 -1.35
CA LYS A 49 13.70 3.19 -0.41
C LYS A 49 12.57 2.45 -1.11
N GLU A 50 12.20 1.31 -0.55
CA GLU A 50 11.03 0.58 -1.00
C GLU A 50 9.77 1.39 -0.66
N CYS A 51 8.86 1.48 -1.62
CA CYS A 51 7.58 2.14 -1.49
C CYS A 51 6.47 1.17 -1.86
N CYS A 52 5.26 1.41 -1.34
CA CYS A 52 4.08 0.66 -1.72
C CYS A 52 3.56 1.10 -3.10
N THR A 53 4.26 0.70 -4.16
CA THR A 53 3.79 0.87 -5.55
C THR A 53 3.64 -0.48 -6.25
N GLU A 54 2.91 -0.49 -7.36
CA GLU A 54 2.73 -1.69 -8.20
C GLU A 54 4.05 -2.26 -8.73
N LYS A 55 5.10 -1.43 -8.83
CA LYS A 55 6.43 -1.86 -9.27
C LYS A 55 7.17 -2.67 -8.19
N GLU A 56 7.06 -2.27 -6.93
CA GLU A 56 7.72 -2.94 -5.81
C GLU A 56 6.88 -4.11 -5.28
N ILE A 57 5.55 -4.05 -5.40
CA ILE A 57 4.61 -5.09 -4.95
C ILE A 57 3.74 -5.60 -6.12
N PRO A 58 4.33 -6.31 -7.11
CA PRO A 58 3.63 -6.71 -8.32
C PRO A 58 2.59 -7.82 -8.11
N GLY A 59 2.70 -8.61 -7.03
CA GLY A 59 1.73 -9.65 -6.72
C GLY A 59 1.54 -10.71 -7.81
N ASN A 60 2.65 -11.30 -8.28
CA ASN A 60 2.64 -12.24 -9.40
C ASN A 60 2.10 -13.64 -9.00
N ILE A 61 0.80 -13.74 -8.75
CA ILE A 61 0.17 -15.00 -8.29
C ILE A 61 0.29 -16.13 -9.32
N SER A 62 0.27 -15.80 -10.61
CA SER A 62 0.48 -16.79 -11.68
C SER A 62 1.90 -17.38 -11.67
N GLN A 63 2.91 -16.54 -11.39
CA GLN A 63 4.29 -16.99 -11.24
C GLN A 63 4.43 -17.88 -10.01
N LEU A 64 3.80 -17.47 -8.88
CA LEU A 64 3.76 -18.27 -7.66
C LEU A 64 3.19 -19.66 -7.93
N ALA A 65 2.07 -19.77 -8.64
CA ALA A 65 1.46 -21.05 -8.96
C ALA A 65 2.41 -21.97 -9.74
N ALA A 66 3.11 -21.44 -10.75
CA ALA A 66 4.09 -22.21 -11.52
C ALA A 66 5.28 -22.66 -10.67
N ILE A 67 5.77 -21.81 -9.76
CA ILE A 67 6.88 -22.11 -8.86
C ILE A 67 6.48 -23.19 -7.85
N LEU A 68 5.32 -23.06 -7.21
CA LEU A 68 4.83 -24.04 -6.24
C LEU A 68 4.69 -25.42 -6.90
N LYS A 69 4.08 -25.47 -8.09
CA LYS A 69 3.91 -26.72 -8.85
C LYS A 69 5.23 -27.39 -9.25
N SER A 70 6.26 -26.60 -9.56
CA SER A 70 7.53 -27.12 -10.07
C SER A 70 8.53 -27.47 -8.97
N LYS A 71 8.50 -26.77 -7.82
CA LYS A 71 9.51 -26.87 -6.77
C LYS A 71 9.01 -27.46 -5.46
N VAL A 72 7.70 -27.50 -5.21
CA VAL A 72 7.14 -28.00 -3.96
C VAL A 72 6.55 -29.39 -4.18
N TYR A 73 7.17 -30.40 -3.56
CA TYR A 73 6.77 -31.80 -3.72
C TYR A 73 5.94 -32.28 -2.52
N GLY A 74 4.94 -33.11 -2.80
CA GLY A 74 4.11 -33.73 -1.77
C GLY A 74 3.13 -32.80 -1.05
N GLN A 75 3.12 -31.49 -1.37
CA GLN A 75 2.26 -30.48 -0.72
C GLN A 75 1.20 -29.91 -1.67
N HIS A 76 0.55 -30.76 -2.45
CA HIS A 76 -0.48 -30.36 -3.43
C HIS A 76 -1.64 -29.59 -2.79
N LEU A 77 -2.05 -29.95 -1.56
CA LEU A 77 -3.08 -29.21 -0.82
C LEU A 77 -2.63 -27.79 -0.47
N ALA A 78 -1.37 -27.60 -0.08
CA ALA A 78 -0.86 -26.28 0.24
C ALA A 78 -0.81 -25.39 -1.00
N GLU A 79 -0.30 -25.92 -2.12
CA GLU A 79 -0.31 -25.22 -3.41
C GLU A 79 -1.71 -24.72 -3.78
N GLU A 80 -2.70 -25.61 -3.77
CA GLU A 80 -4.06 -25.27 -4.17
C GLU A 80 -4.70 -24.23 -3.24
N ILE A 81 -4.57 -24.40 -1.92
CA ILE A 81 -5.15 -23.49 -0.93
C ILE A 81 -4.52 -22.10 -1.03
N ILE A 82 -3.19 -22.01 -1.15
CA ILE A 82 -2.47 -20.73 -1.26
C ILE A 82 -2.94 -19.95 -2.48
N ILE A 83 -2.98 -20.60 -3.65
CA ILE A 83 -3.40 -19.94 -4.89
C ILE A 83 -4.87 -19.53 -4.85
N LYS A 84 -5.75 -20.39 -4.31
CA LYS A 84 -7.18 -20.08 -4.15
C LYS A 84 -7.43 -18.93 -3.17
N ALA A 85 -6.60 -18.77 -2.14
CA ALA A 85 -6.71 -17.69 -1.18
C ALA A 85 -6.16 -16.37 -1.73
N LEU A 86 -4.97 -16.39 -2.34
CA LEU A 86 -4.30 -15.18 -2.83
C LEU A 86 -4.97 -14.57 -4.06
N LYS A 87 -5.41 -15.39 -5.02
CA LYS A 87 -5.97 -14.90 -6.29
C LYS A 87 -7.15 -13.94 -6.13
N PRO A 88 -8.19 -14.21 -5.31
CA PRO A 88 -9.27 -13.24 -5.08
C PRO A 88 -8.83 -12.09 -4.17
N HIS A 89 -7.90 -12.32 -3.22
CA HIS A 89 -7.43 -11.29 -2.31
C HIS A 89 -6.62 -10.20 -3.02
N TRP A 90 -5.85 -10.57 -4.04
CA TRP A 90 -5.03 -9.66 -4.84
C TRP A 90 -5.79 -9.04 -6.01
N ASN A 91 -7.09 -9.33 -6.16
CA ASN A 91 -7.88 -8.81 -7.26
C ASN A 91 -8.53 -7.48 -6.89
N GLU A 92 -8.16 -6.42 -7.61
CA GLU A 92 -8.65 -5.04 -7.41
C GLU A 92 -10.17 -4.91 -7.38
N LYS A 93 -10.89 -5.80 -8.07
CA LYS A 93 -12.36 -5.79 -8.12
C LYS A 93 -13.00 -6.19 -6.80
N TYR A 94 -12.36 -7.07 -6.02
CA TYR A 94 -12.98 -7.67 -4.83
C TYR A 94 -12.68 -6.91 -3.54
N ARG A 95 -11.66 -6.02 -3.52
CA ARG A 95 -11.23 -5.17 -2.39
C ARG A 95 -11.50 -5.81 -1.00
N PRO A 96 -10.62 -6.69 -0.52
CA PRO A 96 -10.86 -7.45 0.71
C PRO A 96 -11.05 -6.55 1.92
N LEU A 97 -12.09 -6.81 2.71
CA LEU A 97 -12.43 -6.04 3.92
C LEU A 97 -11.48 -6.32 5.10
N LYS A 98 -10.71 -7.41 5.03
CA LYS A 98 -9.79 -7.86 6.08
C LYS A 98 -8.51 -8.40 5.44
N ALA A 99 -7.39 -8.23 6.13
CA ALA A 99 -6.11 -8.81 5.72
C ALA A 99 -6.20 -10.35 5.62
N LEU A 100 -5.53 -10.92 4.61
CA LEU A 100 -5.40 -12.36 4.48
C LEU A 100 -4.40 -12.90 5.51
N THR A 101 -4.80 -13.91 6.27
CA THR A 101 -3.93 -14.60 7.21
C THR A 101 -3.85 -16.07 6.84
N LEU A 102 -2.62 -16.58 6.67
CA LEU A 102 -2.34 -17.98 6.40
C LEU A 102 -1.53 -18.56 7.57
N SER A 103 -1.92 -19.73 8.05
CA SER A 103 -1.19 -20.45 9.10
C SER A 103 -0.72 -21.80 8.59
N PHE A 104 0.59 -22.03 8.62
CA PHE A 104 1.21 -23.26 8.13
C PHE A 104 1.55 -24.18 9.31
N HIS A 105 0.91 -25.35 9.37
CA HIS A 105 1.13 -26.36 10.41
C HIS A 105 1.76 -27.64 9.84
N GLY A 106 2.45 -28.41 10.68
CA GLY A 106 3.02 -29.72 10.31
C GLY A 106 4.43 -29.95 10.87
N TRP A 107 5.05 -31.08 10.51
CA TRP A 107 6.36 -31.51 10.99
C TRP A 107 7.52 -30.57 10.55
N PRO A 108 8.61 -30.42 11.36
CA PRO A 108 9.82 -29.72 10.93
C PRO A 108 10.39 -30.28 9.61
N GLY A 109 10.96 -29.41 8.77
CA GLY A 109 11.46 -29.84 7.45
C GLY A 109 10.39 -30.10 6.38
N GLY A 110 9.10 -30.04 6.70
CA GLY A 110 8.00 -30.25 5.75
C GLY A 110 7.77 -29.13 4.72
N GLY A 111 8.70 -28.20 4.54
CA GLY A 111 8.64 -27.16 3.50
C GLY A 111 7.85 -25.88 3.84
N LYS A 112 7.36 -25.70 5.07
CA LYS A 112 6.59 -24.50 5.47
C LYS A 112 7.32 -23.18 5.19
N THR A 113 8.56 -23.05 5.68
CA THR A 113 9.41 -21.87 5.44
C THR A 113 9.79 -21.72 3.96
N TYR A 114 10.00 -22.85 3.28
CA TYR A 114 10.34 -22.87 1.86
C TYR A 114 9.21 -22.29 0.99
N ILE A 115 7.97 -22.71 1.25
CA ILE A 115 6.76 -22.16 0.62
C ILE A 115 6.61 -20.66 0.93
N THR A 116 6.80 -20.25 2.18
CA THR A 116 6.68 -18.83 2.54
C THR A 116 7.73 -17.96 1.84
N GLY A 117 8.92 -18.50 1.55
CA GLY A 117 9.94 -17.83 0.74
C GLY A 117 9.44 -17.53 -0.68
N PHE A 118 8.84 -18.51 -1.36
CA PHE A 118 8.26 -18.29 -2.69
C PHE A 118 7.11 -17.30 -2.69
N ILE A 119 6.28 -17.29 -1.63
CA ILE A 119 5.21 -16.29 -1.50
C ILE A 119 5.83 -14.89 -1.45
N LYS A 120 6.88 -14.68 -0.64
CA LYS A 120 7.58 -13.38 -0.54
C LYS A 120 8.17 -12.97 -1.89
N GLU A 121 8.89 -13.88 -2.56
CA GLU A 121 9.51 -13.63 -3.87
C GLU A 121 8.50 -13.32 -4.98
N ALA A 122 7.30 -13.90 -4.93
CA ALA A 122 6.27 -13.64 -5.94
C ALA A 122 5.48 -12.35 -5.67
N LEU A 123 5.31 -11.97 -4.39
CA LEU A 123 4.54 -10.78 -4.01
C LEU A 123 5.36 -9.49 -4.06
N PHE A 124 6.63 -9.56 -3.68
CA PHE A 124 7.50 -8.39 -3.55
C PHE A 124 8.72 -8.52 -4.47
N THR A 125 9.08 -7.43 -5.15
CA THR A 125 10.25 -7.39 -6.05
C THR A 125 11.56 -7.66 -5.31
N LEU A 126 11.67 -7.24 -4.04
CA LEU A 126 12.82 -7.54 -3.18
C LEU A 126 12.70 -8.88 -2.42
N GLY A 127 11.58 -9.59 -2.58
CA GLY A 127 11.32 -10.86 -1.92
C GLY A 127 11.50 -10.78 -0.40
N GLY A 128 12.31 -11.69 0.15
CA GLY A 128 12.60 -11.75 1.58
C GLY A 128 13.37 -10.56 2.16
N ALA A 129 13.95 -9.70 1.31
CA ALA A 129 14.68 -8.50 1.73
C ALA A 129 13.81 -7.23 1.72
N SER A 130 12.53 -7.36 1.39
CA SER A 130 11.57 -6.25 1.43
C SER A 130 11.35 -5.76 2.87
N ASP A 131 11.20 -4.44 3.04
CA ASP A 131 10.88 -3.78 4.30
C ASP A 131 9.42 -4.07 4.76
N HIS A 132 8.63 -4.76 3.93
CA HIS A 132 7.19 -5.03 4.12
C HIS A 132 6.86 -6.52 4.38
N VAL A 133 7.87 -7.35 4.69
CA VAL A 133 7.81 -8.82 4.65
C VAL A 133 8.13 -9.51 5.98
#